data_AF-A0A432RQ00-F1
#
_entry.id   AF-A0A432RQ00-F1
#
_cell.length_a   1.000
_cell.length_b   1.000
_cell.length_c   1.000
_cell.angle_alpha   90.00
_cell.angle_beta   90.00
_cell.angle_gamma   90.00
#
_symmetry.space_group_name_H-M   'P 1'
#
loop_
_entity.id
_entity.type
_entity.pdbx_description
1 polymer ?
#
loop_
_entity_poly.entity_id
_entity_poly.type
_entity_poly.pdbx_seq_one_letter_code
_entity_poly.pdbx_strand_id
1 'polypeptide(L)'
;MAQPNLAQLRIEFGQDRSYLTQIVLKQKPDTTPASPMAQHDDNPLRDDEIAVQESKPRLDRPPLFKVVLLNDDFTPMEFVVEILKGFFSMSDEKATQVMLHVHTRGVGVCGVFTRDVAETKVELVNDYSKTHQHPLLCSFEEV
;
A
#
# COMPACT_ATOMS: atom_id res chain seq x y z
N MET A 1 -7.55 28.73 -17.01
CA MET A 1 -7.78 27.62 -16.07
C MET A 1 -6.49 27.47 -15.27
N ALA A 2 -6.52 27.62 -13.95
CA ALA A 2 -5.30 27.58 -13.14
C ALA A 2 -4.88 26.12 -12.90
N GLN A 3 -3.62 25.80 -13.17
CA GLN A 3 -3.02 24.49 -12.86
C GLN A 3 -2.93 24.35 -11.33
N PRO A 4 -3.38 23.22 -10.74
CA PRO A 4 -3.20 23.01 -9.30
C PRO A 4 -1.71 22.90 -8.97
N ASN A 5 -1.28 23.61 -7.93
CA ASN A 5 0.10 23.59 -7.43
C ASN A 5 0.41 22.20 -6.84
N LEU A 6 1.63 21.69 -7.04
CA LEU A 6 2.16 20.46 -6.42
C LEU A 6 1.97 20.41 -4.89
N ALA A 7 1.92 21.57 -4.22
CA ALA A 7 1.60 21.67 -2.80
C ALA A 7 0.16 21.25 -2.46
N GLN A 8 -0.77 21.39 -3.40
CA GLN A 8 -2.19 21.12 -3.23
C GLN A 8 -2.50 19.62 -3.28
N LEU A 9 -1.78 18.85 -4.11
CA LEU A 9 -1.81 17.38 -4.08
C LEU A 9 -1.28 16.81 -2.76
N ARG A 10 -0.36 17.52 -2.09
CA ARG A 10 0.26 17.06 -0.84
C ARG A 10 -0.64 17.24 0.39
N ILE A 11 -1.63 18.13 0.32
CA ILE A 11 -2.55 18.44 1.43
C ILE A 11 -3.73 17.46 1.49
N GLU A 12 -4.13 16.83 0.38
CA GLU A 12 -5.22 15.86 0.37
C GLU A 12 -4.89 14.51 1.05
N PHE A 13 -3.63 14.25 1.39
CA PHE A 13 -3.20 12.99 2.04
C PHE A 13 -3.03 13.09 3.56
N GLY A 14 -3.69 14.07 4.19
CA GLY A 14 -3.73 14.25 5.65
C GLY A 14 -4.80 13.42 6.35
N GLN A 15 -4.39 12.31 6.97
CA GLN A 15 -5.10 11.56 8.02
C GLN A 15 -6.43 10.87 7.66
N ASP A 16 -6.36 9.66 7.12
CA ASP A 16 -7.46 8.71 7.29
C ASP A 16 -7.13 7.65 8.36
N ARG A 17 -7.45 7.99 9.61
CA ARG A 17 -7.34 7.13 10.80
C ARG A 17 -8.46 6.08 10.90
N SER A 18 -9.30 5.95 9.86
CA SER A 18 -10.53 5.15 9.86
C SER A 18 -10.34 3.63 10.09
N TYR A 19 -9.16 3.07 9.81
CA TYR A 19 -8.95 1.62 9.97
C TYR A 19 -8.62 1.17 11.40
N LEU A 20 -8.13 2.06 12.27
CA LEU A 20 -7.72 1.68 13.62
C LEU A 20 -8.88 1.61 14.64
N THR A 21 -10.01 2.24 14.34
CA THR A 21 -11.16 2.27 15.25
C THR A 21 -11.98 0.98 15.22
N GLN A 22 -11.85 0.15 14.18
CA GLN A 22 -12.57 -1.13 14.10
C GLN A 22 -11.94 -2.25 14.94
N ILE A 23 -10.71 -2.06 15.45
CA ILE A 23 -9.98 -3.11 16.18
C ILE A 23 -10.29 -3.09 17.70
N VAL A 24 -10.87 -2.00 18.25
CA VAL A 24 -10.94 -1.81 19.71
C VAL A 24 -12.37 -1.87 20.31
N LEU A 25 -13.44 -1.85 19.52
CA LEU A 25 -14.81 -1.62 20.04
C LEU A 25 -15.81 -2.79 19.94
N LYS A 26 -15.36 -4.05 19.87
CA LYS A 26 -16.28 -5.17 20.13
C LYS A 26 -15.77 -6.05 21.27
N GLN A 27 -16.42 -5.81 22.41
CA GLN A 27 -16.68 -6.73 23.54
C GLN A 27 -15.70 -6.68 24.73
N LYS A 28 -15.92 -5.70 25.60
CA LYS A 28 -16.07 -5.90 27.06
C LYS A 28 -17.35 -5.17 27.49
N PRO A 29 -17.95 -5.42 28.68
CA PRO A 29 -17.52 -6.28 29.79
C PRO A 29 -18.64 -7.19 30.36
N ASP A 30 -18.32 -8.14 31.24
CA ASP A 30 -19.01 -8.20 32.54
C ASP A 30 -18.21 -8.95 33.62
N THR A 31 -18.56 -8.63 34.85
CA THR A 31 -17.80 -8.62 36.10
C THR A 31 -17.60 -9.96 36.85
N THR A 32 -16.53 -9.96 37.67
CA THR A 32 -16.17 -10.68 38.93
C THR A 32 -17.29 -11.37 39.76
N PRO A 33 -17.03 -12.18 40.84
CA PRO A 33 -15.75 -12.65 41.43
C PRO A 33 -15.70 -14.12 42.00
N ALA A 34 -14.50 -14.50 42.49
CA ALA A 34 -14.19 -15.40 43.62
C ALA A 34 -14.51 -16.92 43.60
N SER A 35 -13.46 -17.72 43.85
CA SER A 35 -13.54 -19.12 44.32
C SER A 35 -14.07 -19.24 45.74
N PRO A 36 -14.61 -20.42 46.11
CA PRO A 36 -13.87 -21.27 47.05
C PRO A 36 -13.87 -22.77 46.67
N MET A 37 -12.93 -23.49 47.29
CA MET A 37 -12.70 -24.95 47.21
C MET A 37 -13.90 -25.77 47.70
N ALA A 38 -14.18 -26.93 47.08
CA ALA A 38 -14.36 -28.23 47.76
C ALA A 38 -14.84 -29.36 46.81
N GLN A 39 -14.06 -30.46 46.84
CA GLN A 39 -14.45 -31.88 46.92
C GLN A 39 -15.00 -32.65 45.70
N HIS A 40 -14.55 -33.92 45.68
CA HIS A 40 -14.72 -34.99 44.71
C HIS A 40 -16.17 -35.50 44.65
N ASP A 41 -16.60 -35.96 43.47
CA ASP A 41 -17.47 -37.14 43.35
C ASP A 41 -17.36 -37.77 41.94
N ASP A 42 -17.34 -39.10 41.92
CA ASP A 42 -17.19 -40.00 40.77
C ASP A 42 -18.38 -39.99 39.80
N ASN A 43 -18.13 -39.97 38.48
CA ASN A 43 -19.05 -40.53 37.48
C ASN A 43 -18.33 -40.93 36.17
N PRO A 44 -18.39 -42.19 35.70
CA PRO A 44 -17.74 -42.62 34.47
C PRO A 44 -18.71 -42.56 33.29
N LEU A 45 -18.80 -41.41 32.63
CA LEU A 45 -19.38 -41.29 31.30
C LEU A 45 -18.46 -40.40 30.46
N ARG A 46 -17.50 -41.04 29.76
CA ARG A 46 -16.74 -40.39 28.70
C ARG A 46 -17.65 -40.28 27.48
N ASP A 47 -18.32 -39.15 27.36
CA ASP A 47 -18.70 -38.63 26.05
C ASP A 47 -17.41 -38.05 25.44
N ASP A 48 -16.92 -38.67 24.37
CA ASP A 48 -15.77 -38.15 23.62
C ASP A 48 -16.20 -36.85 22.92
N GLU A 49 -16.11 -35.74 23.65
CA GLU A 49 -16.25 -34.39 23.11
C GLU A 49 -15.03 -34.12 22.21
N ILE A 50 -15.21 -34.37 20.91
CA ILE A 50 -14.24 -34.03 19.87
C ILE A 50 -14.13 -32.51 19.82
N ALA A 51 -13.19 -31.95 20.57
CA ALA A 51 -12.82 -30.55 20.48
C ALA A 51 -12.22 -30.25 19.09
N VAL A 52 -13.06 -29.73 18.18
CA VAL A 52 -12.59 -29.19 16.90
C VAL A 52 -11.85 -27.89 17.18
N GLN A 53 -10.52 -27.93 17.15
CA GLN A 53 -9.71 -26.71 17.21
C GLN A 53 -9.90 -25.94 15.90
N GLU A 54 -10.55 -24.77 15.97
CA GLU A 54 -10.60 -23.82 14.86
C GLU A 54 -9.17 -23.39 14.50
N SER A 55 -8.69 -23.85 13.34
CA SER A 55 -7.40 -23.41 12.82
C SER A 55 -7.48 -21.92 12.48
N LYS A 56 -6.60 -21.09 13.06
CA LYS A 56 -6.50 -19.67 12.69
C LYS A 56 -6.34 -19.54 11.16
N PRO A 57 -7.20 -18.76 10.47
CA PRO A 57 -7.06 -18.55 9.04
C PRO A 57 -5.69 -17.93 8.75
N ARG A 58 -4.96 -18.51 7.80
CA ARG A 58 -3.68 -17.95 7.34
C ARG A 58 -3.99 -16.71 6.51
N LEU A 59 -3.57 -15.54 7.00
CA LEU A 59 -3.61 -14.31 6.24
C LEU A 59 -2.38 -14.28 5.33
N ASP A 60 -2.59 -14.48 4.04
CA ASP A 60 -1.53 -14.28 3.05
C ASP A 60 -1.22 -12.79 2.92
N ARG A 61 0.06 -12.46 2.70
CA ARG A 61 0.47 -11.07 2.50
C ARG A 61 -0.09 -10.58 1.16
N PRO A 62 -0.59 -9.33 1.08
CA PRO A 62 -1.06 -8.80 -0.18
C PRO A 62 0.03 -8.84 -1.27
N PRO A 63 -0.31 -9.15 -2.53
CA PRO A 63 0.64 -9.10 -3.63
C PRO A 63 1.20 -7.69 -3.79
N LEU A 64 2.50 -7.61 -4.10
CA LEU A 64 3.22 -6.37 -4.33
C LEU A 64 3.44 -6.16 -5.82
N PHE A 65 3.44 -4.90 -6.23
CA PHE A 65 3.56 -4.47 -7.62
C PHE A 65 4.67 -3.44 -7.75
N LYS A 66 5.54 -3.60 -8.75
CA LYS A 66 6.51 -2.59 -9.15
C LYS A 66 5.79 -1.57 -10.02
N VAL A 67 5.96 -0.29 -9.73
CA VAL A 67 5.60 0.80 -10.66
C VAL A 67 6.85 1.18 -11.44
N VAL A 68 6.72 1.26 -12.76
CA VAL A 68 7.82 1.48 -13.70
C VAL A 68 7.51 2.61 -14.67
N LEU A 69 8.55 3.35 -15.06
CA LEU A 69 8.53 4.27 -16.19
C LEU A 69 9.23 3.63 -17.39
N LEU A 70 8.66 3.83 -18.58
CA LEU A 70 9.21 3.37 -19.85
C LEU A 70 9.82 4.55 -20.59
N ASN A 71 10.98 4.32 -21.20
CA ASN A 71 11.68 5.33 -21.98
C ASN A 71 10.95 5.66 -23.27
N ASP A 72 11.07 6.91 -23.69
CA ASP A 72 10.64 7.43 -24.97
C ASP A 72 11.60 8.54 -25.42
N ASP A 73 11.51 8.97 -26.69
CA ASP A 73 12.45 9.93 -27.29
C ASP A 73 12.02 11.41 -27.16
N PHE A 74 10.86 11.70 -26.56
CA PHE A 74 10.24 13.03 -26.59
C PHE A 74 10.03 13.66 -25.21
N THR A 75 9.97 12.86 -24.14
CA THR A 75 9.82 13.36 -22.78
C THR A 75 11.14 13.96 -22.27
N PRO A 76 11.17 15.22 -21.83
CA PRO A 76 12.38 15.84 -21.28
C PRO A 76 12.87 15.15 -19.99
N MET A 77 14.19 15.05 -19.82
CA MET A 77 14.80 14.45 -18.62
C MET A 77 14.35 15.13 -17.32
N GLU A 78 14.28 16.47 -17.30
CA GLU A 78 13.83 17.24 -16.15
C GLU A 78 12.38 16.92 -15.76
N PHE A 79 11.51 16.64 -16.74
CA PHE A 79 10.12 16.26 -16.49
C PHE A 79 10.02 14.90 -15.79
N VAL A 80 10.86 13.94 -16.20
CA VAL A 80 10.96 12.64 -15.52
C VAL A 80 11.44 12.81 -14.08
N VAL A 81 12.44 13.67 -13.84
CA VAL A 81 12.94 13.97 -12.48
C VAL A 81 11.84 14.62 -11.63
N GLU A 82 11.07 15.55 -12.19
CA GLU A 82 9.91 16.16 -11.51
C GLU A 82 8.88 15.10 -11.09
N ILE A 83 8.52 14.18 -11.98
CA ILE A 83 7.60 13.08 -11.67
C ILE A 83 8.12 12.21 -10.53
N LEU A 84 9.40 11.82 -10.57
CA LEU A 84 10.02 10.97 -9.56
C LEU A 84 10.06 11.66 -8.19
N LYS A 85 10.28 12.97 -8.14
CA LYS A 85 10.23 13.77 -6.91
C LYS A 85 8.80 13.95 -6.40
N GLY A 86 7.85 14.28 -7.28
CA GLY A 86 6.47 14.63 -6.93
C GLY A 86 5.61 13.43 -6.54
N PHE A 87 5.62 12.37 -7.36
CA PHE A 87 4.71 11.22 -7.17
C PHE A 87 5.36 10.08 -6.38
N PHE A 88 6.69 10.00 -6.35
CA PHE A 88 7.42 8.90 -5.68
C PHE A 88 8.28 9.37 -4.50
N SER A 89 8.23 10.66 -4.15
CA SER A 89 8.94 11.23 -3.01
C SER A 89 10.45 10.94 -3.02
N MET A 90 11.05 10.86 -4.21
CA MET A 90 12.49 10.66 -4.34
C MET A 90 13.25 11.96 -4.02
N SER A 91 14.47 11.82 -3.49
CA SER A 91 15.43 12.93 -3.49
C SER A 91 15.90 13.23 -4.91
N ASP A 92 16.48 14.40 -5.10
CA ASP A 92 16.99 14.85 -6.41
C ASP A 92 18.04 13.89 -6.98
N GLU A 93 18.94 13.39 -6.14
CA GLU A 93 19.99 12.45 -6.55
C GLU A 93 19.39 11.12 -7.00
N LYS A 94 18.44 10.59 -6.21
CA LYS A 94 17.78 9.32 -6.52
C LYS A 94 16.91 9.44 -7.77
N ALA A 95 16.16 10.53 -7.90
CA ALA A 95 15.34 10.81 -9.07
C ALA A 95 16.19 10.89 -10.34
N THR A 96 17.32 11.60 -10.28
CA THR A 96 18.27 11.70 -11.40
C THR A 96 18.84 10.33 -11.77
N GLN A 97 19.21 9.52 -10.77
CA GLN A 97 19.73 8.17 -11.02
C GLN A 97 18.70 7.26 -11.68
N VAL A 98 17.45 7.28 -11.21
CA VAL A 98 16.36 6.48 -11.80
C VAL A 98 16.02 6.99 -13.19
N MET A 99 15.96 8.30 -13.41
CA MET A 99 15.75 8.89 -14.74
C MET A 99 16.83 8.42 -15.73
N LEU A 100 18.11 8.50 -15.37
CA LEU A 100 19.20 8.01 -16.22
C LEU A 100 19.09 6.51 -16.48
N HIS A 101 18.61 5.73 -15.51
CA HIS A 101 18.36 4.31 -15.68
C HIS A 101 17.25 4.06 -16.71
N VAL A 102 16.11 4.75 -16.62
CA VAL A 102 15.03 4.68 -17.62
C VAL A 102 15.60 5.01 -19.00
N HIS A 103 16.30 6.14 -19.13
CA HIS A 103 16.84 6.60 -20.40
C HIS A 103 17.81 5.60 -21.05
N THR A 104 18.68 4.99 -20.26
CA THR A 104 19.73 4.09 -20.77
C THR A 104 19.30 2.63 -20.91
N ARG A 105 18.29 2.19 -20.15
CA ARG A 105 17.85 0.78 -20.09
C ARG A 105 16.47 0.54 -20.70
N GLY A 106 15.75 1.60 -21.06
CA GLY A 106 14.41 1.53 -21.62
C GLY A 106 13.29 1.46 -20.58
N VAL A 107 13.61 1.09 -19.33
CA VAL A 107 12.65 0.99 -18.23
C VAL A 107 13.35 1.24 -16.90
N GLY A 108 12.63 1.77 -15.92
CA GLY A 108 13.15 1.97 -14.56
C GLY A 108 12.07 1.86 -13.49
N VAL A 109 12.44 1.26 -12.35
CA VAL A 109 11.53 1.05 -11.22
C VAL A 109 11.45 2.31 -10.35
N CYS A 110 10.24 2.82 -10.19
CA CYS A 110 9.96 4.00 -9.37
C CYS A 110 9.65 3.63 -7.91
N GLY A 111 9.07 2.45 -7.68
CA GLY A 111 8.77 1.94 -6.34
C GLY A 111 8.00 0.63 -6.35
N VAL A 112 7.78 0.07 -5.16
CA VAL A 112 7.00 -1.16 -4.95
C VAL A 112 5.84 -0.84 -4.00
N PHE A 113 4.63 -1.20 -4.38
CA PHE A 113 3.39 -0.84 -3.69
C PHE A 113 2.39 -1.99 -3.67
N THR A 114 1.32 -1.85 -2.89
CA THR A 114 0.12 -2.70 -3.06
C THR A 114 -0.58 -2.35 -4.38
N ARG A 115 -1.42 -3.27 -4.88
CA ARG A 115 -2.15 -3.11 -6.14
C ARG A 115 -2.83 -1.75 -6.27
N ASP A 116 -3.67 -1.38 -5.30
CA ASP A 116 -4.47 -0.16 -5.37
C ASP A 116 -3.59 1.11 -5.43
N VAL A 117 -2.49 1.13 -4.66
CA VAL A 117 -1.55 2.26 -4.66
C VAL A 117 -0.77 2.31 -5.97
N ALA A 118 -0.40 1.16 -6.54
CA ALA A 118 0.27 1.10 -7.84
C ALA A 118 -0.65 1.60 -8.97
N GLU A 119 -1.90 1.14 -9.01
CA GLU A 119 -2.92 1.59 -9.97
C GLU A 119 -3.11 3.10 -9.92
N THR A 120 -3.36 3.65 -8.73
CA THR A 120 -3.53 5.10 -8.56
C THR A 120 -2.30 5.89 -9.00
N LYS A 121 -1.09 5.44 -8.63
CA LYS A 121 0.14 6.14 -9.06
C LYS A 121 0.32 6.12 -10.57
N VAL A 122 0.04 4.99 -11.22
CA VAL A 122 0.13 4.88 -12.67
C VAL A 122 -0.84 5.82 -13.37
N GLU A 123 -2.10 5.85 -12.93
CA GLU A 123 -3.12 6.76 -13.48
C GLU A 123 -2.71 8.23 -13.34
N LEU A 124 -2.31 8.64 -12.13
CA LEU A 124 -1.88 10.02 -11.86
C LEU A 124 -0.69 10.46 -12.71
N VAL A 125 0.34 9.61 -12.83
CA VAL A 125 1.55 9.92 -13.60
C VAL A 125 1.24 10.01 -15.09
N ASN A 126 0.42 9.08 -15.61
CA ASN A 126 0.04 9.08 -17.01
C ASN A 126 -0.80 10.30 -17.37
N ASP A 127 -1.76 10.68 -16.53
CA ASP A 127 -2.60 11.85 -16.78
C ASP A 127 -1.83 13.16 -16.62
N TYR A 128 -0.91 13.23 -15.65
CA TYR A 128 0.02 14.34 -15.53
C TYR A 128 0.90 14.47 -16.79
N SER A 129 1.42 13.37 -17.32
CA SER A 129 2.22 13.36 -18.55
C SER A 129 1.41 13.84 -19.77
N LYS A 130 0.19 13.34 -19.94
CA LYS A 130 -0.72 13.77 -21.02
C LYS A 130 -1.06 15.26 -20.94
N THR A 131 -1.37 15.77 -19.75
CA THR A 131 -1.73 17.19 -19.56
C THR A 131 -0.56 18.14 -19.84
N HIS A 132 0.68 17.64 -19.71
CA HIS A 132 1.91 18.35 -20.07
C HIS A 132 2.40 18.02 -21.48
N GLN A 133 1.61 17.28 -22.27
CA GLN A 133 1.90 16.92 -23.67
C GLN A 133 3.17 16.07 -23.84
N HIS A 134 3.47 15.22 -22.85
CA HIS A 134 4.56 14.25 -22.91
C HIS A 134 4.02 12.82 -23.10
N PRO A 135 4.62 12.01 -23.98
CA PRO A 135 4.17 10.64 -24.22
C PRO A 135 4.67 9.63 -23.19
N LEU A 136 5.30 10.09 -22.09
CA LEU A 136 5.82 9.26 -21.01
C LEU A 136 4.79 8.23 -20.53
N LEU A 137 5.20 6.97 -20.48
CA LEU A 137 4.36 5.87 -20.06
C LEU A 137 4.80 5.34 -18.69
N CYS A 138 3.84 5.29 -17.78
CA CYS A 138 3.92 4.64 -16.47
C CYS A 138 3.06 3.37 -16.48
N SER A 139 3.57 2.29 -15.90
CA SER A 139 2.88 1.01 -15.77
C SER A 139 3.21 0.33 -14.44
N PHE A 140 2.50 -0.75 -14.11
CA PHE A 140 2.84 -1.61 -12.98
C PHE A 140 2.82 -3.09 -13.37
N GLU A 141 3.64 -3.89 -12.68
CA GLU A 141 3.73 -5.34 -12.84
C GLU A 141 3.82 -6.04 -11.48
N GLU A 142 3.26 -7.25 -11.36
CA GLU A 142 3.37 -8.05 -10.15
C GLU A 142 4.83 -8.49 -9.93
N VAL A 143 5.26 -8.51 -8.65
CA VAL A 143 6.65 -8.81 -8.25
C VAL A 143 7.01 -10.28 -8.43
#